data_AF-A0AAW6U807-F1
#
_entry.id   AF-A0AAW6U807-F1
#
_cell.length_a   1.000
_cell.length_b   1.000
_cell.length_c   1.000
_cell.angle_alpha   90.00
_cell.angle_beta   90.00
_cell.angle_gamma   90.00
#
_symmetry.space_group_name_H-M   'P 1'
#
loop_
_entity.id
_entity.type
_entity.pdbx_description
1 polymer ?
#
loop_
_entity_poly.entity_id
_entity_poly.type
_entity_poly.pdbx_seq_one_letter_code
_entity_poly.pdbx_strand_id
1 'polypeptide(L)'
;MNNKSNNRKEIYNVKGMAESARYTEYKHLESAISEIVDNSVEATADRIIIIISNKLNPLTGRKEISDIAFLDNGLGMDVDTLHASLAYGEGSRKARKGMGRFGVGLAQASLFACPRVEVYSWQQPDEVYSVFLDSDLMKSGEQEYLDEPKLTNLPVDYTTFKSHFRFNTGTMVLWKSVDKSSVKTVSALMNRLEIELGKTYRYFITGGRVSISIVDNENKSNIKKIKPRDPLFLMEDDYALANPNNPGELFKGGKKGEPIFERFIPKYTANSVIEKEITYLNSYGTQLEAKVKVKFSIVKEKFYVLGKRFNNPGDSPIGKYIKDYTGISIVRAEREVDWGKFGFFDIQNSPYHRWWGVEIQFEPLLDEIFKISNNKQHVELKKPSSSEIAEAESNQTELLWVELNKIIQPGITEMVNLNKARQKGTRLRFEEDSKQGSLNEPKTTSNELKEKQIDEKPTGLIDRVIDDVIGENHKNIHRNKLLSILSEYTNDYGKYLEVVEDNKSKELLKVYFETDHFVIRINSSVLTEVESKKMLDIRYTSGVLLKSLCETYSQQSVPKESYMFIRGFTEMINNEMQLSQKKEGDLD
;
A
#
# COMPACT_ATOMS: atom_id res chain seq x y z
N MET A 1 -40.27 -3.89 60.48
CA MET A 1 -39.62 -2.96 59.53
C MET A 1 -39.17 -3.79 58.33
N ASN A 2 -39.78 -3.58 57.17
CA ASN A 2 -39.42 -4.27 55.93
C ASN A 2 -38.02 -3.86 55.49
N ASN A 3 -37.08 -4.80 55.46
CA ASN A 3 -35.83 -4.69 54.70
C ASN A 3 -36.20 -4.59 53.21
N LYS A 4 -36.37 -3.37 52.71
CA LYS A 4 -36.30 -3.11 51.27
C LYS A 4 -34.88 -3.46 50.86
N SER A 5 -34.70 -4.60 50.20
CA SER A 5 -33.48 -4.88 49.46
C SER A 5 -33.23 -3.67 48.55
N ASN A 6 -32.03 -3.12 48.64
CA ASN A 6 -31.61 -1.96 47.88
C ASN A 6 -31.45 -2.44 46.42
N ASN A 7 -32.56 -2.49 45.67
CA ASN A 7 -32.67 -3.02 44.33
C ASN A 7 -32.10 -2.03 43.30
N ARG A 8 -30.86 -1.59 43.52
CA ARG A 8 -30.13 -0.71 42.62
C ARG A 8 -29.44 -1.58 41.57
N LYS A 9 -29.69 -1.29 40.30
CA LYS A 9 -29.00 -1.92 39.17
C LYS A 9 -27.81 -1.07 38.77
N GLU A 10 -26.70 -1.73 38.45
CA GLU A 10 -25.54 -1.06 37.85
C GLU A 10 -25.92 -0.50 36.48
N ILE A 11 -25.43 0.70 36.18
CA ILE A 11 -25.64 1.35 34.87
C ILE A 11 -24.78 0.67 33.80
N TYR A 12 -23.58 0.20 34.18
CA TYR A 12 -22.66 -0.53 33.32
C TYR A 12 -22.38 -1.90 33.91
N ASN A 13 -22.71 -2.96 33.16
CA ASN A 13 -22.43 -4.34 33.54
C ASN A 13 -21.41 -4.91 32.55
N VAL A 14 -20.19 -5.16 33.05
CA VAL A 14 -19.06 -5.68 32.26
C VAL A 14 -19.44 -6.99 31.56
N LYS A 15 -20.21 -7.87 32.20
CA LYS A 15 -20.64 -9.16 31.62
C LYS A 15 -21.54 -8.96 30.41
N GLY A 16 -22.50 -8.04 30.50
CA GLY A 16 -23.39 -7.70 29.39
C GLY A 16 -22.66 -6.96 28.26
N MET A 17 -21.66 -6.15 28.60
CA MET A 17 -20.81 -5.47 27.62
C MET A 17 -19.91 -6.45 26.88
N ALA A 18 -19.38 -7.48 27.53
CA ALA A 18 -18.48 -8.46 26.91
C ALA A 18 -19.14 -9.17 25.72
N GLU A 19 -20.42 -9.54 25.84
CA GLU A 19 -21.17 -10.11 24.73
C GLU A 19 -21.51 -9.07 23.67
N SER A 20 -22.03 -7.90 24.08
CA SER A 20 -22.38 -6.81 23.15
C SER A 20 -21.19 -6.32 22.32
N ALA A 21 -20.00 -6.30 22.90
CA ALA A 21 -18.75 -5.93 22.26
C ALA A 21 -18.39 -6.84 21.07
N ARG A 22 -18.77 -8.13 21.14
CA ARG A 22 -18.57 -9.11 20.05
C ARG A 22 -19.52 -8.88 18.86
N TYR A 23 -20.56 -8.07 19.03
CA TYR A 23 -21.59 -7.73 18.03
C TYR A 23 -21.58 -6.25 17.64
N THR A 24 -20.44 -5.58 17.79
CA THR A 24 -20.23 -4.15 17.44
C THR A 24 -20.39 -3.85 15.95
N GLU A 25 -20.31 -2.57 15.58
CA GLU A 25 -20.59 -2.01 14.25
C GLU A 25 -19.69 -2.52 13.10
N TYR A 26 -18.67 -3.35 13.36
CA TYR A 26 -17.87 -3.92 12.28
C TYR A 26 -18.69 -4.97 11.52
N LYS A 27 -18.80 -4.79 10.19
CA LYS A 27 -19.48 -5.77 9.33
C LYS A 27 -18.56 -6.91 8.92
N HIS A 28 -17.26 -6.62 8.77
CA HIS A 28 -16.26 -7.52 8.20
C HIS A 28 -14.92 -7.42 8.95
N LEU A 29 -14.15 -8.51 8.94
CA LEU A 29 -12.86 -8.63 9.64
C LEU A 29 -11.82 -7.63 9.12
N GLU A 30 -11.85 -7.38 7.82
CA GLU A 30 -10.96 -6.48 7.10
C GLU A 30 -11.04 -5.04 7.64
N SER A 31 -12.24 -4.59 8.03
CA SER A 31 -12.45 -3.28 8.67
C SER A 31 -11.85 -3.23 10.08
N ALA A 32 -12.01 -4.30 10.87
CA ALA A 32 -11.39 -4.38 12.19
C ALA A 32 -9.85 -4.41 12.09
N ILE A 33 -9.32 -5.13 11.09
CA ILE A 33 -7.89 -5.15 10.80
C ILE A 33 -7.39 -3.75 10.43
N SER A 34 -8.16 -3.01 9.63
CA SER A 34 -7.82 -1.63 9.27
C SER A 34 -7.72 -0.73 10.50
N GLU A 35 -8.55 -0.91 11.53
CA GLU A 35 -8.38 -0.13 12.78
C GLU A 35 -7.06 -0.43 13.50
N ILE A 36 -6.55 -1.66 13.42
CA ILE A 36 -5.22 -1.98 13.98
C ILE A 36 -4.12 -1.33 13.14
N VAL A 37 -4.23 -1.37 11.81
CA VAL A 37 -3.28 -0.71 10.90
C VAL A 37 -3.30 0.81 11.07
N ASP A 38 -4.47 1.42 11.27
CA ASP A 38 -4.62 2.85 11.60
C ASP A 38 -3.80 3.19 12.85
N ASN A 39 -3.91 2.38 13.90
CA ASN A 39 -3.18 2.59 15.15
C ASN A 39 -1.66 2.52 14.95
N SER A 40 -1.18 1.58 14.13
CA SER A 40 0.26 1.48 13.81
C SER A 40 0.76 2.69 13.01
N VAL A 41 0.00 3.16 12.01
CA VAL A 41 0.34 4.38 11.24
C VAL A 41 0.35 5.61 12.15
N GLU A 42 -0.63 5.74 13.05
CA GLU A 42 -0.67 6.81 14.05
C GLU A 42 0.48 6.75 15.06
N ALA A 43 0.96 5.54 15.37
CA ALA A 43 2.16 5.31 16.16
C ALA A 43 3.45 5.55 15.35
N THR A 44 3.36 6.15 14.16
CA THR A 44 4.45 6.51 13.25
C THR A 44 5.23 5.31 12.71
N ALA A 45 4.62 4.12 12.67
CA ALA A 45 5.24 2.95 12.07
C ALA A 45 5.40 3.12 10.56
N ASP A 46 6.61 2.88 10.05
CA ASP A 46 6.88 2.78 8.61
C ASP A 46 6.83 1.33 8.12
N ARG A 47 6.75 0.34 9.03
CA ARG A 47 6.66 -1.08 8.72
C ARG A 47 5.64 -1.77 9.60
N ILE A 48 4.71 -2.45 8.96
CA ILE A 48 3.61 -3.18 9.60
C ILE A 48 3.55 -4.58 8.99
N ILE A 49 3.57 -5.62 9.84
CA ILE A 49 3.53 -7.02 9.45
C ILE A 49 2.28 -7.66 10.03
N ILE A 50 1.41 -8.17 9.17
CA ILE A 50 0.19 -8.91 9.53
C ILE A 50 0.49 -10.39 9.35
N ILE A 51 0.46 -11.16 10.43
CA ILE A 51 0.82 -12.58 10.45
C ILE A 51 -0.47 -13.36 10.71
N ILE A 52 -0.83 -14.24 9.79
CA ILE A 52 -2.05 -15.05 9.88
C ILE A 52 -1.65 -16.48 10.16
N SER A 53 -2.10 -17.01 11.29
CA SER A 53 -1.92 -18.39 11.70
C SER A 53 -3.17 -19.21 11.38
N ASN A 54 -2.98 -20.51 11.19
CA ASN A 54 -4.07 -21.45 11.02
C ASN A 54 -3.91 -22.63 11.99
N LYS A 55 -5.01 -23.36 12.18
CA LYS A 55 -5.02 -24.63 12.90
C LYS A 55 -5.85 -25.66 12.15
N LEU A 56 -5.49 -26.93 12.27
CA LEU A 56 -6.31 -28.02 11.75
C LEU A 56 -7.61 -28.11 12.56
N ASN A 57 -8.74 -27.97 11.89
CA ASN A 57 -10.04 -28.28 12.48
C ASN A 57 -10.24 -29.81 12.46
N PRO A 58 -10.31 -30.49 13.62
CA PRO A 58 -10.39 -31.95 13.67
C PRO A 58 -11.71 -32.50 13.13
N LEU A 59 -12.79 -31.70 13.14
CA LEU A 59 -14.11 -32.11 12.65
C LEU A 59 -14.18 -32.06 11.12
N THR A 60 -13.57 -31.04 10.50
CA THR A 60 -13.65 -30.84 9.05
C THR A 60 -12.41 -31.35 8.31
N GLY A 61 -11.31 -31.61 9.04
CA GLY A 61 -10.00 -31.93 8.48
C GLY A 61 -9.34 -30.78 7.72
N ARG A 62 -9.90 -29.56 7.79
CA ARG A 62 -9.41 -28.39 7.04
C ARG A 62 -8.62 -27.46 7.96
N LYS A 63 -7.60 -26.81 7.41
CA LYS A 63 -6.93 -25.71 8.10
C LYS A 63 -7.81 -24.47 8.06
N GLU A 64 -8.09 -23.94 9.24
CA GLU A 64 -8.89 -22.73 9.43
C GLU A 64 -8.06 -21.68 10.15
N ILE A 65 -8.32 -20.40 9.86
CA ILE A 65 -7.65 -19.29 10.52
C ILE A 65 -7.81 -19.42 12.04
N SER A 66 -6.70 -19.33 12.78
CA SER A 66 -6.69 -19.46 14.24
C SER A 66 -6.43 -18.11 14.90
N ASP A 67 -5.35 -17.44 14.52
CA ASP A 67 -4.84 -16.26 15.19
C ASP A 67 -4.35 -15.27 14.14
N ILE A 68 -4.41 -13.98 14.48
CA ILE A 68 -3.84 -12.92 13.65
C ILE A 68 -3.00 -12.03 14.55
N ALA A 69 -1.73 -11.85 14.19
CA ALA A 69 -0.84 -10.92 14.86
C ALA A 69 -0.53 -9.71 13.97
N PHE A 70 -0.46 -8.53 14.56
CA PHE A 70 -0.06 -7.29 13.91
C PHE A 70 1.19 -6.80 14.61
N LEU A 71 2.31 -6.74 13.90
CA LEU A 71 3.59 -6.33 14.43
C LEU A 71 4.04 -5.06 13.71
N ASP A 72 4.30 -3.99 14.45
CA ASP A 72 4.79 -2.72 13.90
C ASP A 72 6.07 -2.24 14.56
N ASN A 73 6.74 -1.29 13.90
CA ASN A 73 7.91 -0.59 14.42
C ASN A 73 7.62 0.86 14.84
N GLY A 74 6.40 1.11 15.32
CA GLY A 74 6.04 2.41 15.85
C GLY A 74 6.80 2.75 17.14
N LEU A 75 6.39 3.84 17.78
CA LEU A 75 7.04 4.33 19.00
C LEU A 75 6.89 3.40 20.21
N GLY A 76 6.00 2.41 20.15
CA GLY A 76 5.57 1.64 21.31
C GLY A 76 4.72 2.48 22.27
N MET A 77 4.35 1.89 23.40
CA MET A 77 3.58 2.51 24.47
C MET A 77 4.36 2.40 25.78
N ASP A 78 4.34 3.48 26.57
CA ASP A 78 4.73 3.39 27.98
C ASP A 78 3.72 2.52 28.77
N VAL A 79 4.08 2.18 30.01
CA VAL A 79 3.30 1.28 30.87
C VAL A 79 1.87 1.78 31.06
N ASP A 80 1.67 3.07 31.36
CA ASP A 80 0.35 3.65 31.61
C ASP A 80 -0.52 3.65 30.33
N THR A 81 0.07 4.02 29.20
CA THR A 81 -0.61 4.01 27.89
C THR A 81 -0.98 2.59 27.48
N LEU A 82 -0.10 1.61 27.71
CA LEU A 82 -0.37 0.20 27.44
C LEU A 82 -1.51 -0.31 28.33
N HIS A 83 -1.51 0.04 29.62
CA HIS A 83 -2.57 -0.35 30.56
C HIS A 83 -3.93 0.17 30.11
N ALA A 84 -3.99 1.45 29.72
CA ALA A 84 -5.20 2.09 29.21
C ALA A 84 -5.60 1.65 27.79
N SER A 85 -4.71 0.99 27.03
CA SER A 85 -4.93 0.70 25.60
C SER A 85 -6.12 -0.23 25.31
N LEU A 86 -6.44 -1.11 26.27
CA LEU A 86 -7.59 -2.03 26.20
C LEU A 86 -8.80 -1.56 27.02
N ALA A 87 -8.69 -0.42 27.71
CA ALA A 87 -9.77 0.12 28.52
C ALA A 87 -10.85 0.76 27.63
N TYR A 88 -12.12 0.51 27.95
CA TYR A 88 -13.24 1.11 27.25
C TYR A 88 -13.40 2.57 27.65
N GLY A 89 -13.20 3.49 26.70
CA GLY A 89 -13.50 4.92 26.87
C GLY A 89 -12.36 5.75 27.49
N GLU A 90 -11.22 5.12 27.80
CA GLU A 90 -10.05 5.78 28.40
C GLU A 90 -8.89 6.00 27.42
N GLY A 91 -9.11 5.83 26.11
CA GLY A 91 -8.03 6.06 25.15
C GLY A 91 -7.43 7.46 25.28
N SER A 92 -6.10 7.50 25.41
CA SER A 92 -5.30 8.70 25.68
C SER A 92 -5.35 9.80 24.61
N ARG A 93 -6.01 9.56 23.47
CA ARG A 93 -6.03 10.45 22.31
C ARG A 93 -7.33 11.26 22.25
N LYS A 94 -7.34 12.41 22.93
CA LYS A 94 -8.38 13.46 22.79
C LYS A 94 -8.19 14.37 21.56
N ALA A 95 -7.16 14.14 20.74
CA ALA A 95 -6.79 15.05 19.64
C ALA A 95 -7.52 14.70 18.32
N ARG A 96 -8.32 15.64 17.79
CA ARG A 96 -9.02 15.53 16.49
C ARG A 96 -8.11 15.54 15.24
N LYS A 97 -6.78 15.49 15.40
CA LYS A 97 -5.81 15.61 14.29
C LYS A 97 -5.37 14.26 13.67
N GLY A 98 -5.76 13.13 14.27
CA GLY A 98 -5.43 11.77 13.78
C GLY A 98 -6.61 11.06 13.10
N MET A 99 -6.39 9.82 12.65
CA MET A 99 -7.46 9.00 12.07
C MET A 99 -8.45 8.54 13.15
N GLY A 100 -8.00 8.34 14.39
CA GLY A 100 -8.78 7.95 15.58
C GLY A 100 -9.55 9.11 16.23
N ARG A 101 -10.80 8.83 16.63
CA ARG A 101 -11.72 9.83 17.19
C ARG A 101 -12.21 9.52 18.62
N PHE A 102 -12.16 8.25 19.04
CA PHE A 102 -12.92 7.79 20.23
C PHE A 102 -12.13 7.00 21.29
N GLY A 103 -10.83 6.75 21.08
CA GLY A 103 -10.01 6.08 22.11
C GLY A 103 -10.42 4.64 22.46
N VAL A 104 -11.27 4.00 21.66
CA VAL A 104 -11.83 2.64 21.89
C VAL A 104 -11.57 1.67 20.74
N GLY A 105 -10.92 2.13 19.66
CA GLY A 105 -10.79 1.39 18.40
C GLY A 105 -10.09 0.04 18.57
N LEU A 106 -8.99 0.01 19.33
CA LEU A 106 -8.22 -1.22 19.57
C LEU A 106 -9.06 -2.30 20.27
N ALA A 107 -9.64 -1.99 21.43
CA ALA A 107 -10.44 -2.94 22.21
C ALA A 107 -11.67 -3.41 21.42
N GLN A 108 -12.40 -2.49 20.79
CA GLN A 108 -13.63 -2.81 20.05
C GLN A 108 -13.36 -3.64 18.79
N ALA A 109 -12.37 -3.27 17.97
CA ALA A 109 -12.01 -4.04 16.78
C ALA A 109 -11.53 -5.45 17.15
N SER A 110 -10.77 -5.56 18.24
CA SER A 110 -10.23 -6.83 18.72
C SER A 110 -11.32 -7.75 19.27
N LEU A 111 -12.20 -7.24 20.12
CA LEU A 111 -13.33 -8.02 20.67
C LEU A 111 -14.39 -8.34 19.62
N PHE A 112 -14.53 -7.53 18.57
CA PHE A 112 -15.27 -7.98 17.40
C PHE A 112 -14.62 -9.24 16.82
N ALA A 113 -13.34 -9.16 16.45
CA ALA A 113 -12.64 -10.18 15.69
C ALA A 113 -12.42 -11.51 16.42
N CYS A 114 -12.22 -11.47 17.74
CA CYS A 114 -11.80 -12.62 18.53
C CYS A 114 -12.25 -12.53 20.01
N PRO A 115 -12.31 -13.65 20.74
CA PRO A 115 -12.62 -13.64 22.16
C PRO A 115 -11.47 -13.11 23.02
N ARG A 116 -10.21 -13.23 22.58
CA ARG A 116 -9.05 -12.86 23.39
C ARG A 116 -8.05 -12.05 22.56
N VAL A 117 -7.71 -10.88 23.07
CA VAL A 117 -6.64 -10.02 22.54
C VAL A 117 -5.52 -9.87 23.56
N GLU A 118 -4.29 -9.97 23.09
CA GLU A 118 -3.09 -9.70 23.85
C GLU A 118 -2.32 -8.57 23.17
N VAL A 119 -1.88 -7.56 23.92
CA VAL A 119 -1.11 -6.44 23.42
C VAL A 119 0.26 -6.46 24.10
N TYR A 120 1.30 -6.47 23.29
CA TYR A 120 2.68 -6.41 23.72
C TYR A 120 3.27 -5.11 23.17
N SER A 121 3.97 -4.33 23.98
CA SER A 121 4.58 -3.09 23.51
C SER A 121 5.93 -2.87 24.15
N TRP A 122 6.84 -2.22 23.41
CA TRP A 122 8.19 -1.94 23.87
C TRP A 122 8.71 -0.62 23.29
N GLN A 123 9.32 0.17 24.16
CA GLN A 123 10.06 1.39 23.80
C GLN A 123 11.58 1.16 23.84
N GLN A 124 12.00 0.01 24.40
CA GLN A 124 13.37 -0.49 24.36
C GLN A 124 13.34 -1.96 23.91
N PRO A 125 14.33 -2.44 23.14
CA PRO A 125 14.29 -3.77 22.52
C PRO A 125 14.02 -4.93 23.49
N ASP A 126 14.53 -4.85 24.72
CA ASP A 126 14.46 -5.94 25.71
C ASP A 126 13.40 -5.72 26.81
N GLU A 127 12.69 -4.60 26.78
CA GLU A 127 11.65 -4.26 27.77
C GLU A 127 10.26 -4.35 27.13
N VAL A 128 9.75 -5.58 27.05
CA VAL A 128 8.41 -5.85 26.50
C VAL A 128 7.41 -5.96 27.64
N TYR A 129 6.41 -5.10 27.65
CA TYR A 129 5.27 -5.19 28.57
C TYR A 129 4.06 -5.75 27.84
N SER A 130 3.18 -6.42 28.57
CA SER A 130 1.94 -6.96 28.00
C SER A 130 0.72 -6.76 28.87
N VAL A 131 -0.42 -6.60 28.21
CA VAL A 131 -1.78 -6.66 28.78
C VAL A 131 -2.66 -7.53 27.90
N PHE A 132 -3.77 -8.04 28.43
CA PHE A 132 -4.72 -8.81 27.64
C PHE A 132 -6.16 -8.55 28.09
N LEU A 133 -7.08 -8.78 27.18
CA LEU A 133 -8.51 -8.72 27.43
C LEU A 133 -9.18 -9.97 26.84
N ASP A 134 -10.00 -10.64 27.65
CA ASP A 134 -10.63 -11.91 27.31
C ASP A 134 -12.14 -11.85 27.56
N SER A 135 -12.92 -11.94 26.48
CA SER A 135 -14.37 -11.81 26.53
C SER A 135 -15.05 -12.91 27.34
N ASP A 136 -14.46 -14.08 27.46
CA ASP A 136 -15.07 -15.18 28.21
C ASP A 136 -14.79 -15.02 29.71
N LEU A 137 -13.60 -14.53 30.08
CA LEU A 137 -13.29 -14.15 31.47
C LEU A 137 -14.13 -12.94 31.93
N MET A 138 -14.40 -11.98 31.04
CA MET A 138 -15.31 -10.88 31.34
C MET A 138 -16.74 -11.38 31.58
N LYS A 139 -17.23 -12.36 30.80
CA LYS A 139 -18.57 -12.94 30.99
C LYS A 139 -18.67 -13.73 32.29
N SER A 140 -17.65 -14.51 32.66
CA SER A 140 -17.65 -15.26 33.92
C SER A 140 -17.55 -14.33 35.13
N GLY A 141 -16.92 -13.15 34.96
CA GLY A 141 -16.59 -12.22 36.04
C GLY A 141 -15.20 -12.45 36.63
N GLU A 142 -14.37 -13.27 35.98
CA GLU A 142 -12.97 -13.45 36.36
C GLU A 142 -12.11 -12.25 35.93
N GLN A 143 -12.53 -11.51 34.90
CA GLN A 143 -11.87 -10.27 34.46
C GLN A 143 -12.86 -9.11 34.48
N GLU A 144 -12.96 -8.44 35.64
CA GLU A 144 -13.74 -7.20 35.80
C GLU A 144 -12.89 -5.93 35.61
N TYR A 145 -11.57 -6.06 35.77
CA TYR A 145 -10.58 -4.99 35.65
C TYR A 145 -9.42 -5.44 34.75
N LEU A 146 -8.70 -4.48 34.18
CA LEU A 146 -7.45 -4.76 33.48
C LEU A 146 -6.32 -4.92 34.50
N ASP A 147 -5.64 -6.07 34.47
CA ASP A 147 -4.39 -6.29 35.19
C ASP A 147 -3.34 -5.24 34.81
N GLU A 148 -2.47 -4.90 35.77
CA GLU A 148 -1.29 -4.08 35.49
C GLU A 148 -0.41 -4.72 34.41
N PRO A 149 0.23 -3.92 33.53
CA PRO A 149 1.12 -4.45 32.50
C PRO A 149 2.27 -5.26 33.07
N LYS A 150 2.48 -6.46 32.52
CA LYS A 150 3.51 -7.39 32.99
C LYS A 150 4.72 -7.37 32.06
N LEU A 151 5.91 -7.21 32.63
CA LEU A 151 7.17 -7.44 31.91
C LEU A 151 7.23 -8.90 31.47
N THR A 152 7.43 -9.11 30.17
CA THR A 152 7.32 -10.42 29.53
C THR A 152 8.24 -10.52 28.31
N ASN A 153 8.16 -11.64 27.61
CA ASN A 153 8.71 -11.81 26.27
C ASN A 153 7.57 -11.91 25.25
N LEU A 154 7.86 -11.61 23.98
CA LEU A 154 6.94 -11.97 22.90
C LEU A 154 6.78 -13.50 22.83
N PRO A 155 5.60 -14.01 22.41
CA PRO A 155 5.45 -15.44 22.17
C PRO A 155 6.44 -15.93 21.12
N VAL A 156 7.00 -17.12 21.34
CA VAL A 156 8.15 -17.67 20.59
C VAL A 156 7.94 -17.60 19.08
N ASP A 157 6.74 -17.94 18.59
CA ASP A 157 6.42 -17.95 17.16
C ASP A 157 6.58 -16.58 16.48
N TYR A 158 6.49 -15.49 17.25
CA TYR A 158 6.56 -14.11 16.77
C TYR A 158 7.92 -13.44 17.05
N THR A 159 8.73 -13.99 17.98
CA THR A 159 10.08 -13.46 18.28
C THR A 159 10.97 -13.41 17.04
N THR A 160 10.88 -14.43 16.16
CA THR A 160 11.66 -14.48 14.92
C THR A 160 11.36 -13.30 14.00
N PHE A 161 10.10 -12.83 13.96
CA PHE A 161 9.72 -11.69 13.13
C PHE A 161 10.28 -10.38 13.69
N LYS A 162 10.19 -10.16 15.02
CA LYS A 162 10.78 -8.98 15.67
C LYS A 162 12.29 -8.89 15.39
N SER A 163 13.01 -10.00 15.55
CA SER A 163 14.46 -10.06 15.30
C SER A 163 14.80 -9.91 13.81
N HIS A 164 14.06 -10.60 12.93
CA HIS A 164 14.26 -10.51 11.48
C HIS A 164 14.08 -9.08 10.96
N PHE A 165 13.07 -8.36 11.45
CA PHE A 165 12.81 -6.99 11.03
C PHE A 165 13.55 -5.91 11.84
N ARG A 166 14.27 -6.30 12.91
CA ARG A 166 15.06 -5.43 13.79
C ARG A 166 14.25 -4.27 14.39
N PHE A 167 13.11 -4.60 14.99
CA PHE A 167 12.23 -3.59 15.60
C PHE A 167 12.74 -3.19 16.99
N ASN A 168 13.41 -2.03 17.06
CA ASN A 168 13.95 -1.48 18.32
C ASN A 168 12.85 -0.96 19.26
N THR A 169 11.78 -0.43 18.67
CA THR A 169 10.53 -0.03 19.33
C THR A 169 9.38 -0.65 18.55
N GLY A 170 8.21 -0.76 19.18
CA GLY A 170 7.03 -1.23 18.46
C GLY A 170 5.93 -1.77 19.35
N THR A 171 4.89 -2.24 18.67
CA THR A 171 3.76 -2.92 19.30
C THR A 171 3.45 -4.20 18.54
N MET A 172 3.02 -5.22 19.27
CA MET A 172 2.38 -6.41 18.74
C MET A 172 0.97 -6.53 19.31
N VAL A 173 -0.03 -6.56 18.45
CA VAL A 173 -1.41 -6.91 18.82
C VAL A 173 -1.65 -8.34 18.35
N LEU A 174 -2.06 -9.24 19.24
CA LEU A 174 -2.33 -10.64 18.94
C LEU A 174 -3.79 -10.97 19.22
N TRP A 175 -4.53 -11.29 18.16
CA TRP A 175 -5.89 -11.81 18.24
C TRP A 175 -5.87 -13.33 18.26
N LYS A 176 -6.45 -13.93 19.30
CA LYS A 176 -6.43 -15.37 19.51
C LYS A 176 -7.80 -15.99 19.29
N SER A 177 -7.84 -17.13 18.62
CA SER A 177 -9.09 -17.82 18.26
C SER A 177 -10.06 -16.94 17.47
N VAL A 178 -9.57 -16.31 16.41
CA VAL A 178 -10.36 -15.49 15.47
C VAL A 178 -11.53 -16.30 14.92
N ASP A 179 -12.74 -15.78 15.12
CA ASP A 179 -14.01 -16.48 14.83
C ASP A 179 -14.98 -15.63 13.98
N LYS A 180 -14.71 -14.33 13.77
CA LYS A 180 -15.49 -13.42 12.89
C LYS A 180 -14.88 -13.25 11.50
N SER A 181 -14.48 -14.35 10.85
CA SER A 181 -14.03 -14.32 9.46
C SER A 181 -15.08 -14.88 8.50
N SER A 182 -15.38 -14.15 7.42
CA SER A 182 -16.26 -14.63 6.35
C SER A 182 -15.56 -15.58 5.37
N VAL A 183 -14.22 -15.65 5.41
CA VAL A 183 -13.41 -16.63 4.68
C VAL A 183 -12.74 -17.60 5.64
N LYS A 184 -12.57 -18.86 5.23
CA LYS A 184 -12.04 -19.91 6.11
C LYS A 184 -10.54 -20.13 5.96
N THR A 185 -9.95 -19.81 4.80
CA THR A 185 -8.54 -20.11 4.50
C THR A 185 -7.66 -18.86 4.56
N VAL A 186 -6.40 -19.05 4.93
CA VAL A 186 -5.37 -17.99 4.99
C VAL A 186 -5.22 -17.29 3.64
N SER A 187 -5.02 -18.05 2.56
CA SER A 187 -4.85 -17.49 1.20
C SER A 187 -6.03 -16.61 0.76
N ALA A 188 -7.27 -17.02 1.07
CA ALA A 188 -8.45 -16.22 0.75
C ALA A 188 -8.48 -14.90 1.54
N LEU A 189 -8.14 -14.93 2.83
CA LEU A 189 -8.06 -13.72 3.65
C LEU A 189 -6.93 -12.79 3.17
N MET A 190 -5.73 -13.33 2.90
CA MET A 190 -4.60 -12.56 2.37
C MET A 190 -4.96 -11.81 1.08
N ASN A 191 -5.70 -12.45 0.16
CA ASN A 191 -6.12 -11.82 -1.09
C ASN A 191 -7.14 -10.68 -0.85
N ARG A 192 -8.06 -10.83 0.11
CA ARG A 192 -8.99 -9.75 0.46
C ARG A 192 -8.27 -8.58 1.12
N LEU A 193 -7.40 -8.86 2.08
CA LEU A 193 -6.60 -7.83 2.76
C LEU A 193 -5.69 -7.06 1.80
N GLU A 194 -5.10 -7.72 0.81
CA GLU A 194 -4.32 -7.04 -0.21
C GLU A 194 -5.16 -6.02 -1.01
N ILE A 195 -6.42 -6.33 -1.26
CA ILE A 195 -7.34 -5.42 -1.97
C ILE A 195 -7.75 -4.27 -1.05
N GLU A 196 -8.29 -4.59 0.12
CA GLU A 196 -8.82 -3.60 1.05
C GLU A 196 -7.73 -2.66 1.57
N LEU A 197 -6.64 -3.20 2.13
CA LEU A 197 -5.56 -2.38 2.68
C LEU A 197 -4.80 -1.63 1.58
N GLY A 198 -4.67 -2.22 0.39
CA GLY A 198 -4.05 -1.56 -0.76
C GLY A 198 -4.83 -0.33 -1.22
N LYS A 199 -6.17 -0.36 -1.12
CA LYS A 199 -7.04 0.80 -1.41
C LYS A 199 -7.03 1.81 -0.26
N THR A 200 -7.26 1.33 0.97
CA THR A 200 -7.41 2.14 2.17
C THR A 200 -6.18 2.98 2.47
N TYR A 201 -4.98 2.38 2.35
CA TYR A 201 -3.73 3.02 2.72
C TYR A 201 -2.89 3.45 1.51
N ARG A 202 -3.45 3.53 0.30
CA ARG A 202 -2.68 3.80 -0.93
C ARG A 202 -1.75 5.02 -0.84
N TYR A 203 -2.19 6.11 -0.20
CA TYR A 203 -1.39 7.33 -0.04
C TYR A 203 -0.28 7.21 1.00
N PHE A 204 -0.43 6.28 1.96
CA PHE A 204 0.63 5.92 2.91
C PHE A 204 1.60 4.90 2.30
N ILE A 205 1.14 4.01 1.43
CA ILE A 205 2.00 2.99 0.82
C ILE A 205 2.83 3.57 -0.33
N THR A 206 2.22 4.44 -1.14
CA THR A 206 2.87 5.00 -2.33
C THR A 206 4.15 5.74 -1.98
N GLY A 207 5.18 5.58 -2.83
CA GLY A 207 6.51 6.16 -2.58
C GLY A 207 7.25 5.57 -1.36
N GLY A 208 6.71 4.50 -0.76
CA GLY A 208 7.37 3.76 0.32
C GLY A 208 7.31 4.42 1.70
N ARG A 209 6.36 5.34 1.97
CA ARG A 209 6.22 5.97 3.30
C ARG A 209 5.87 4.93 4.39
N VAL A 210 4.99 3.98 4.07
CA VAL A 210 4.62 2.86 4.94
C VAL A 210 4.65 1.56 4.14
N SER A 211 5.23 0.52 4.73
CA SER A 211 5.28 -0.84 4.17
C SER A 211 4.41 -1.78 4.97
N ILE A 212 3.28 -2.20 4.40
CA ILE A 212 2.41 -3.22 4.98
C ILE A 212 2.70 -4.56 4.31
N SER A 213 2.97 -5.60 5.09
CA SER A 213 3.21 -6.96 4.61
C SER A 213 2.26 -7.94 5.29
N ILE A 214 1.81 -8.95 4.56
CA ILE A 214 0.99 -10.05 5.08
C ILE A 214 1.79 -11.35 4.98
N VAL A 215 1.79 -12.16 6.03
CA VAL A 215 2.56 -13.40 6.14
C VAL A 215 1.64 -14.54 6.55
N ASP A 216 1.80 -15.69 5.89
CA ASP A 216 1.26 -16.96 6.37
C ASP A 216 2.23 -17.54 7.39
N ASN A 217 1.82 -17.73 8.65
CA ASN A 217 2.72 -18.18 9.71
C ASN A 217 3.27 -19.60 9.47
N GLU A 218 2.51 -20.47 8.77
CA GLU A 218 3.01 -21.80 8.41
C GLU A 218 4.02 -21.76 7.26
N ASN A 219 3.95 -20.71 6.43
CA ASN A 219 4.84 -20.50 5.30
C ASN A 219 5.50 -19.13 5.40
N LYS A 220 6.39 -18.97 6.39
CA LYS A 220 7.03 -17.69 6.73
C LYS A 220 7.82 -17.06 5.58
N SER A 221 8.16 -17.82 4.54
CA SER A 221 8.82 -17.34 3.32
C SER A 221 7.85 -16.63 2.36
N ASN A 222 6.54 -16.87 2.49
CA ASN A 222 5.48 -16.23 1.70
C ASN A 222 5.08 -14.87 2.30
N ILE A 223 6.01 -13.92 2.27
CA ILE A 223 5.77 -12.54 2.68
C ILE A 223 5.20 -11.77 1.49
N LYS A 224 3.95 -11.34 1.60
CA LYS A 224 3.27 -10.57 0.57
C LYS A 224 3.24 -9.09 0.95
N LYS A 225 4.07 -8.27 0.31
CA LYS A 225 4.03 -6.82 0.46
C LYS A 225 2.81 -6.25 -0.27
N ILE A 226 2.00 -5.47 0.43
CA ILE A 226 0.82 -4.81 -0.13
C ILE A 226 1.27 -3.68 -1.06
N LYS A 227 0.61 -3.56 -2.21
CA LYS A 227 0.80 -2.49 -3.19
C LYS A 227 -0.38 -1.53 -3.14
N PRO A 228 -0.17 -0.24 -3.46
CA PRO A 228 -1.28 0.69 -3.56
C PRO A 228 -2.25 0.22 -4.64
N ARG A 229 -3.54 0.45 -4.40
CA ARG A 229 -4.64 0.17 -5.34
C ARG A 229 -5.48 1.43 -5.45
N ASP A 230 -5.13 2.25 -6.42
CA ASP A 230 -5.70 3.56 -6.63
C ASP A 230 -6.98 3.49 -7.48
N PRO A 231 -8.16 3.84 -6.93
CA PRO A 231 -9.39 3.94 -7.72
C PRO A 231 -9.30 4.97 -8.85
N LEU A 232 -8.36 5.91 -8.80
CA LEU A 232 -8.14 6.89 -9.86
C LEU A 232 -7.14 6.42 -10.92
N PHE A 233 -6.43 5.30 -10.69
CA PHE A 233 -5.39 4.74 -11.56
C PHE A 233 -4.32 5.75 -12.01
N LEU A 234 -3.93 6.66 -11.13
CA LEU A 234 -2.92 7.70 -11.35
C LEU A 234 -1.55 7.33 -10.75
N MET A 235 -1.52 6.45 -9.75
CA MET A 235 -0.29 6.08 -9.05
C MET A 235 0.66 5.25 -9.94
N GLU A 236 1.94 5.61 -9.94
CA GLU A 236 2.98 4.95 -10.75
C GLU A 236 3.40 3.59 -10.18
N ASP A 237 3.21 3.38 -8.88
CA ASP A 237 3.53 2.14 -8.17
C ASP A 237 2.30 1.28 -7.85
N ASP A 238 1.17 1.55 -8.53
CA ASP A 238 -0.08 0.79 -8.40
C ASP A 238 0.13 -0.71 -8.61
N TYR A 239 -0.68 -1.52 -7.93
CA TYR A 239 -0.72 -2.96 -8.13
C TYR A 239 -0.93 -3.34 -9.60
N ALA A 240 -1.74 -2.57 -10.33
CA ALA A 240 -2.16 -2.83 -11.70
C ALA A 240 -1.80 -1.67 -12.64
N LEU A 241 -0.82 -1.92 -13.50
CA LEU A 241 -0.34 -0.94 -14.48
C LEU A 241 -0.59 -1.46 -15.90
N ALA A 242 -0.81 -0.56 -16.85
CA ALA A 242 -1.00 -0.92 -18.24
C ALA A 242 0.34 -1.17 -18.94
N ASN A 243 0.34 -2.05 -19.93
CA ASN A 243 1.51 -2.26 -20.79
C ASN A 243 1.57 -1.16 -21.87
N PRO A 244 2.56 -0.25 -21.85
CA PRO A 244 2.64 0.85 -22.83
C PRO A 244 2.82 0.34 -24.27
N ASN A 245 3.49 -0.80 -24.44
CA ASN A 245 3.80 -1.39 -25.73
C ASN A 245 2.65 -2.24 -26.27
N ASN A 246 1.68 -2.58 -25.41
CA ASN A 246 0.56 -3.43 -25.76
C ASN A 246 -0.70 -2.94 -25.03
N PRO A 247 -1.41 -1.94 -25.60
CA PRO A 247 -2.43 -1.19 -24.88
C PRO A 247 -3.69 -1.94 -24.40
N GLY A 248 -3.82 -3.25 -24.66
CA GLY A 248 -4.88 -4.09 -24.09
C GLY A 248 -4.44 -4.93 -22.89
N GLU A 249 -3.16 -4.95 -22.55
CA GLU A 249 -2.60 -5.80 -21.51
C GLU A 249 -2.42 -5.08 -20.18
N LEU A 250 -2.54 -5.87 -19.11
CA LEU A 250 -2.42 -5.40 -17.73
C LEU A 250 -1.31 -6.17 -17.02
N PHE A 251 -0.38 -5.42 -16.46
CA PHE A 251 0.63 -5.90 -15.53
C PHE A 251 0.11 -5.82 -14.11
N LYS A 252 0.26 -6.91 -13.34
CA LYS A 252 -0.17 -7.02 -11.95
C LYS A 252 1.01 -7.38 -11.04
N GLY A 253 0.90 -7.05 -9.76
CA GLY A 253 1.86 -7.50 -8.75
C GLY A 253 3.21 -6.80 -8.80
N GLY A 254 3.24 -5.52 -9.21
CA GLY A 254 4.45 -4.70 -9.20
C GLY A 254 5.36 -4.85 -10.43
N LYS A 255 4.88 -5.50 -11.48
CA LYS A 255 5.52 -5.45 -12.81
C LYS A 255 5.50 -4.01 -13.34
N LYS A 256 6.61 -3.53 -13.90
CA LYS A 256 6.74 -2.17 -14.43
C LYS A 256 5.79 -1.96 -15.62
N GLY A 257 4.96 -0.94 -15.55
CA GLY A 257 4.07 -0.47 -16.59
C GLY A 257 3.84 1.03 -16.42
N GLU A 258 2.75 1.55 -16.96
CA GLU A 258 2.34 2.94 -16.73
C GLU A 258 0.93 3.04 -16.14
N PRO A 259 0.59 4.15 -15.46
CA PRO A 259 -0.77 4.40 -14.98
C PRO A 259 -1.79 4.28 -16.10
N ILE A 260 -2.92 3.62 -15.81
CA ILE A 260 -3.99 3.37 -16.79
C ILE A 260 -4.68 4.71 -17.14
N PHE A 261 -4.83 5.59 -16.16
CA PHE A 261 -5.51 6.87 -16.32
C PHE A 261 -4.52 8.03 -16.33
N GLU A 262 -5.04 9.19 -16.72
CA GLU A 262 -4.39 10.49 -16.64
C GLU A 262 -5.29 11.46 -15.88
N ARG A 263 -4.69 12.53 -15.32
CA ARG A 263 -5.45 13.57 -14.63
C ARG A 263 -6.40 14.25 -15.61
N PHE A 264 -7.63 14.45 -15.19
CA PHE A 264 -8.63 15.19 -15.95
C PHE A 264 -8.83 16.57 -15.33
N ILE A 265 -8.81 17.62 -16.16
CA ILE A 265 -9.08 19.00 -15.74
C ILE A 265 -10.38 19.42 -16.42
N PRO A 266 -11.51 19.50 -15.68
CA PRO A 266 -12.77 19.97 -16.25
C PRO A 266 -12.65 21.40 -16.79
N LYS A 267 -13.38 21.74 -17.87
CA LYS A 267 -13.29 23.05 -18.54
C LYS A 267 -13.58 24.26 -17.67
N TYR A 268 -14.31 24.08 -16.57
CA TYR A 268 -14.69 25.15 -15.66
C TYR A 268 -13.60 25.46 -14.61
N THR A 269 -12.43 24.80 -14.66
CA THR A 269 -11.29 25.04 -13.79
C THR A 269 -9.96 24.93 -14.57
N ALA A 270 -8.92 25.61 -14.09
CA ALA A 270 -7.55 25.43 -14.58
C ALA A 270 -6.73 24.46 -13.72
N ASN A 271 -7.23 24.09 -12.53
CA ASN A 271 -6.49 23.30 -11.55
C ASN A 271 -6.86 21.82 -11.63
N SER A 272 -5.87 20.94 -11.53
CA SER A 272 -6.08 19.48 -11.45
C SER A 272 -6.66 19.01 -10.11
N VAL A 273 -6.68 19.89 -9.11
CA VAL A 273 -7.34 19.69 -7.82
C VAL A 273 -8.23 20.89 -7.58
N ILE A 274 -9.52 20.64 -7.38
CA ILE A 274 -10.49 21.70 -7.09
C ILE A 274 -10.66 21.78 -5.58
N GLU A 275 -10.22 22.90 -4.99
CA GLU A 275 -10.45 23.16 -3.57
C GLU A 275 -11.76 23.94 -3.41
N LYS A 276 -12.68 23.39 -2.62
CA LYS A 276 -13.94 24.03 -2.26
C LYS A 276 -13.96 24.29 -0.76
N GLU A 277 -14.13 25.56 -0.40
CA GLU A 277 -14.38 25.95 0.99
C GLU A 277 -15.82 25.61 1.37
N ILE A 278 -15.96 24.94 2.52
CA ILE A 278 -17.22 24.52 3.12
C ILE A 278 -17.33 25.20 4.47
N THR A 279 -18.36 26.01 4.61
CA THR A 279 -18.76 26.62 5.88
C THR A 279 -19.68 25.68 6.63
N TYR A 280 -19.45 25.50 7.93
CA TYR A 280 -20.21 24.55 8.74
C TYR A 280 -20.27 24.93 10.22
N LEU A 281 -21.30 24.47 10.91
CA LEU A 281 -21.45 24.54 12.36
C LEU A 281 -20.91 23.25 12.97
N ASN A 282 -19.98 23.39 13.92
CA ASN A 282 -19.52 22.26 14.71
C ASN A 282 -20.54 21.85 15.80
N SER A 283 -20.23 20.78 16.52
CA SER A 283 -20.98 20.29 17.69
C SER A 283 -21.26 21.34 18.80
N TYR A 284 -20.56 22.48 18.81
CA TYR A 284 -20.76 23.57 19.76
C TYR A 284 -21.54 24.76 19.16
N GLY A 285 -22.05 24.64 17.94
CA GLY A 285 -22.75 25.71 17.22
C GLY A 285 -21.85 26.83 16.73
N THR A 286 -20.52 26.63 16.69
CA THR A 286 -19.58 27.60 16.14
C THR A 286 -19.44 27.41 14.64
N GLN A 287 -19.58 28.49 13.87
CA GLN A 287 -19.34 28.49 12.44
C GLN A 287 -17.83 28.45 12.15
N LEU A 288 -17.42 27.44 11.39
CA LEU A 288 -16.06 27.17 10.97
C LEU A 288 -16.01 26.98 9.46
N GLU A 289 -14.79 27.01 8.92
CA GLU A 289 -14.53 26.77 7.50
C GLU A 289 -13.48 25.67 7.36
N ALA A 290 -13.69 24.78 6.39
CA ALA A 290 -12.72 23.77 6.02
C ALA A 290 -12.78 23.50 4.52
N LYS A 291 -11.69 22.95 3.98
CA LYS A 291 -11.57 22.69 2.55
C LYS A 291 -11.88 21.23 2.24
N VAL A 292 -12.61 21.03 1.15
CA VAL A 292 -12.75 19.74 0.47
C VAL A 292 -12.02 19.84 -0.87
N LYS A 293 -11.25 18.81 -1.21
CA LYS A 293 -10.52 18.71 -2.48
C LYS A 293 -11.20 17.70 -3.38
N VAL A 294 -11.45 18.04 -4.63
CA VAL A 294 -11.99 17.13 -5.63
C VAL A 294 -10.96 16.90 -6.74
N LYS A 295 -10.71 15.64 -7.07
CA LYS A 295 -9.83 15.23 -8.17
C LYS A 295 -10.60 14.43 -9.20
N PHE A 296 -10.18 14.55 -10.46
CA PHE A 296 -10.73 13.78 -11.57
C PHE A 296 -9.62 13.05 -12.31
N SER A 297 -9.92 11.85 -12.78
CA SER A 297 -9.06 11.06 -13.65
C SER A 297 -9.87 10.46 -14.80
N ILE A 298 -9.24 10.28 -15.95
CA ILE A 298 -9.86 9.64 -17.11
C ILE A 298 -8.88 8.65 -17.73
N VAL A 299 -9.39 7.59 -18.34
CA VAL A 299 -8.55 6.65 -19.09
C VAL A 299 -7.73 7.38 -20.17
N LYS A 300 -6.44 7.03 -20.27
CA LYS A 300 -5.59 7.47 -21.37
C LYS A 300 -6.13 6.91 -22.68
N GLU A 301 -6.20 7.73 -23.73
CA GLU A 301 -6.84 7.36 -25.00
C GLU A 301 -6.30 6.04 -25.58
N LYS A 302 -4.98 5.81 -25.52
CA LYS A 302 -4.33 4.59 -26.02
C LYS A 302 -4.82 3.30 -25.36
N PHE A 303 -5.26 3.34 -24.10
CA PHE A 303 -5.78 2.17 -23.37
C PHE A 303 -7.29 1.99 -23.50
N TYR A 304 -7.95 2.92 -24.19
CA TYR A 304 -9.38 2.90 -24.43
C TYR A 304 -9.72 2.65 -25.90
N VAL A 305 -8.90 3.17 -26.82
CA VAL A 305 -9.02 3.02 -28.27
C VAL A 305 -8.09 1.89 -28.72
N LEU A 306 -8.55 0.65 -28.57
CA LEU A 306 -7.73 -0.57 -28.77
C LEU A 306 -7.75 -1.15 -30.19
N GLY A 307 -8.40 -0.46 -31.11
CA GLY A 307 -8.53 -0.88 -32.50
C GLY A 307 -9.20 -2.25 -32.72
N LYS A 308 -8.89 -2.90 -33.85
CA LYS A 308 -9.47 -4.21 -34.24
C LYS A 308 -9.20 -5.35 -33.24
N ARG A 309 -8.29 -5.16 -32.27
CA ARG A 309 -7.97 -6.16 -31.24
C ARG A 309 -9.11 -6.39 -30.26
N PHE A 310 -9.94 -5.38 -30.00
CA PHE A 310 -11.12 -5.49 -29.15
C PHE A 310 -12.27 -4.65 -29.71
N ASN A 311 -13.39 -5.27 -30.06
CA ASN A 311 -14.60 -4.58 -30.53
C ASN A 311 -15.21 -3.67 -29.45
N ASN A 312 -15.03 -4.03 -28.17
CA ASN A 312 -15.44 -3.25 -27.02
C ASN A 312 -14.26 -3.16 -26.03
N PRO A 313 -13.80 -1.95 -25.65
CA PRO A 313 -12.69 -1.83 -24.71
C PRO A 313 -12.98 -2.47 -23.35
N GLY A 314 -14.26 -2.63 -22.98
CA GLY A 314 -14.69 -3.34 -21.78
C GLY A 314 -14.29 -4.81 -21.71
N ASP A 315 -14.01 -5.44 -22.84
CA ASP A 315 -13.64 -6.86 -22.92
C ASP A 315 -12.14 -7.11 -22.74
N SER A 316 -11.34 -6.04 -22.82
CA SER A 316 -9.90 -6.09 -22.57
C SER A 316 -9.60 -6.46 -21.10
N PRO A 317 -8.43 -7.06 -20.82
CA PRO A 317 -7.92 -7.24 -19.45
C PRO A 317 -8.03 -5.97 -18.57
N ILE A 318 -7.71 -4.80 -19.13
CA ILE A 318 -7.86 -3.51 -18.45
C ILE A 318 -9.35 -3.23 -18.15
N GLY A 319 -10.21 -3.29 -19.17
CA GLY A 319 -11.64 -2.99 -19.04
C GLY A 319 -12.40 -3.92 -18.08
N LYS A 320 -11.94 -5.17 -17.93
CA LYS A 320 -12.45 -6.12 -16.92
C LYS A 320 -11.97 -5.78 -15.52
N TYR A 321 -10.70 -5.39 -15.36
CA TYR A 321 -10.12 -5.06 -14.06
C TYR A 321 -10.69 -3.77 -13.47
N ILE A 322 -10.74 -2.69 -14.24
CA ILE A 322 -11.22 -1.38 -13.74
C ILE A 322 -12.73 -1.36 -13.47
N LYS A 323 -13.48 -2.35 -13.96
CA LYS A 323 -14.92 -2.49 -13.70
C LYS A 323 -15.21 -2.50 -12.20
N ASP A 324 -14.39 -3.19 -11.42
CA ASP A 324 -14.56 -3.35 -9.97
C ASP A 324 -14.20 -2.07 -9.19
N TYR A 325 -13.67 -1.04 -9.87
CA TYR A 325 -13.32 0.27 -9.31
C TYR A 325 -14.27 1.38 -9.80
N THR A 326 -15.41 1.04 -10.40
CA THR A 326 -16.45 2.01 -10.81
C THR A 326 -17.12 2.66 -9.60
N GLY A 327 -16.65 3.85 -9.22
CA GLY A 327 -17.12 4.54 -8.03
C GLY A 327 -16.42 5.88 -7.82
N ILE A 328 -16.82 6.56 -6.75
CA ILE A 328 -16.14 7.73 -6.21
C ILE A 328 -15.42 7.28 -4.94
N SER A 329 -14.17 7.68 -4.79
CA SER A 329 -13.38 7.44 -3.58
C SER A 329 -13.54 8.62 -2.62
N ILE A 330 -13.80 8.34 -1.34
CA ILE A 330 -13.83 9.35 -0.29
C ILE A 330 -12.64 9.10 0.63
N VAL A 331 -11.80 10.12 0.78
CA VAL A 331 -10.52 10.06 1.50
C VAL A 331 -10.53 11.09 2.62
N ARG A 332 -10.20 10.64 3.83
CA ARG A 332 -10.02 11.49 4.99
C ARG A 332 -8.61 11.36 5.50
N ALA A 333 -7.87 12.47 5.62
CA ALA A 333 -6.49 12.46 6.10
C ALA A 333 -5.63 11.36 5.43
N GLU A 334 -5.65 11.34 4.09
CA GLU A 334 -4.93 10.36 3.24
C GLU A 334 -5.39 8.89 3.34
N ARG A 335 -6.35 8.56 4.20
CA ARG A 335 -6.96 7.22 4.32
C ARG A 335 -8.29 7.17 3.55
N GLU A 336 -8.50 6.15 2.71
CA GLU A 336 -9.85 5.92 2.17
C GLU A 336 -10.80 5.56 3.31
N VAL A 337 -11.95 6.22 3.37
CA VAL A 337 -12.98 5.94 4.37
C VAL A 337 -14.20 5.28 3.76
N ASP A 338 -14.52 5.56 2.49
CA ASP A 338 -15.66 4.95 1.81
C ASP A 338 -15.46 4.98 0.29
N TRP A 339 -16.14 4.08 -0.40
CA TRP A 339 -16.13 3.96 -1.84
C TRP A 339 -17.52 3.59 -2.35
N GLY A 340 -18.04 4.37 -3.31
CA GLY A 340 -19.38 4.14 -3.81
C GLY A 340 -19.91 5.23 -4.74
N LYS A 341 -21.24 5.27 -4.91
CA LYS A 341 -21.90 6.23 -5.82
C LYS A 341 -22.28 7.54 -5.15
N PHE A 342 -22.70 7.46 -3.88
CA PHE A 342 -23.19 8.58 -3.06
C PHE A 342 -24.28 9.43 -3.75
N GLY A 343 -24.99 8.87 -4.72
CA GLY A 343 -26.01 9.58 -5.51
C GLY A 343 -25.50 10.53 -6.59
N PHE A 344 -24.18 10.61 -6.82
CA PHE A 344 -23.59 11.48 -7.86
C PHE A 344 -23.66 10.90 -9.28
N PHE A 345 -24.03 9.64 -9.46
CA PHE A 345 -24.25 9.08 -10.78
C PHE A 345 -25.07 7.80 -10.68
N ASP A 346 -25.66 7.39 -11.79
CA ASP A 346 -26.29 6.08 -11.92
C ASP A 346 -25.43 5.15 -12.77
N ILE A 347 -25.33 3.89 -12.37
CA ILE A 347 -24.63 2.84 -13.12
C ILE A 347 -25.56 2.20 -14.17
N GLN A 348 -26.88 2.38 -14.06
CA GLN A 348 -27.83 1.73 -14.97
C GLN A 348 -27.44 1.95 -16.44
N ASN A 349 -27.06 0.84 -17.09
CA ASN A 349 -26.82 0.71 -18.53
C ASN A 349 -25.74 1.59 -19.15
N SER A 350 -24.79 2.13 -18.38
CA SER A 350 -23.70 2.94 -18.93
C SER A 350 -22.32 2.28 -18.76
N PRO A 351 -21.77 1.66 -19.83
CA PRO A 351 -20.43 1.06 -19.78
C PRO A 351 -19.30 2.09 -19.63
N TYR A 352 -19.62 3.38 -19.67
CA TYR A 352 -18.66 4.49 -19.64
C TYR A 352 -18.16 4.82 -18.23
N HIS A 353 -18.92 4.48 -17.17
CA HIS A 353 -18.58 4.88 -15.80
C HIS A 353 -17.31 4.24 -15.24
N ARG A 354 -16.86 3.12 -15.80
CA ARG A 354 -15.61 2.46 -15.38
C ARG A 354 -14.34 3.14 -15.91
N TRP A 355 -14.47 4.13 -16.80
CA TRP A 355 -13.36 4.72 -17.56
C TRP A 355 -12.98 6.13 -17.09
N TRP A 356 -13.44 6.50 -15.89
CA TRP A 356 -13.09 7.72 -15.19
C TRP A 356 -13.08 7.45 -13.68
N GLY A 357 -12.41 8.32 -12.92
CA GLY A 357 -12.38 8.30 -11.46
C GLY A 357 -12.64 9.69 -10.88
N VAL A 358 -13.24 9.72 -9.69
CA VAL A 358 -13.41 10.92 -8.88
C VAL A 358 -12.99 10.62 -7.45
N GLU A 359 -12.25 11.53 -6.84
CA GLU A 359 -11.89 11.48 -5.42
C GLU A 359 -12.35 12.74 -4.71
N ILE A 360 -12.92 12.56 -3.52
CA ILE A 360 -13.26 13.64 -2.59
C ILE A 360 -12.34 13.48 -1.38
N GLN A 361 -11.45 14.45 -1.14
CA GLN A 361 -10.56 14.46 0.01
C GLN A 361 -10.94 15.55 1.02
N PHE A 362 -10.90 15.22 2.30
CA PHE A 362 -11.16 16.19 3.37
C PHE A 362 -10.35 15.87 4.64
N GLU A 363 -10.32 16.83 5.56
CA GLU A 363 -9.63 16.71 6.85
C GLU A 363 -10.60 16.36 7.99
N PRO A 364 -10.13 15.76 9.10
CA PRO A 364 -10.95 15.34 10.24
C PRO A 364 -11.93 16.37 10.82
N LEU A 365 -11.70 17.65 10.54
CA LEU A 365 -12.59 18.75 10.91
C LEU A 365 -14.00 18.60 10.34
N LEU A 366 -14.15 17.93 9.19
CA LEU A 366 -15.42 17.74 8.49
C LEU A 366 -16.14 16.42 8.83
N ASP A 367 -15.66 15.64 9.81
CA ASP A 367 -16.24 14.35 10.19
C ASP A 367 -17.72 14.39 10.54
N GLU A 368 -18.13 15.48 11.21
CA GLU A 368 -19.52 15.68 11.64
C GLU A 368 -20.44 15.89 10.42
N ILE A 369 -20.00 16.64 9.41
CA ILE A 369 -20.81 16.90 8.21
C ILE A 369 -20.84 15.68 7.29
N PHE A 370 -19.70 15.00 7.12
CA PHE A 370 -19.67 13.74 6.36
C PHE A 370 -20.34 12.59 7.11
N LYS A 371 -20.72 12.79 8.39
CA LYS A 371 -21.35 11.78 9.26
C LYS A 371 -20.59 10.46 9.21
N ILE A 372 -19.29 10.52 9.49
CA ILE A 372 -18.43 9.34 9.45
C ILE A 372 -18.83 8.38 10.57
N SER A 373 -19.03 7.11 10.23
CA SER A 373 -19.33 6.05 11.18
C SER A 373 -18.19 5.86 12.21
N ASN A 374 -18.50 5.28 13.38
CA ASN A 374 -17.49 5.10 14.44
C ASN A 374 -16.32 4.20 13.99
N ASN A 375 -16.62 3.19 13.16
CA ASN A 375 -15.63 2.29 12.57
C ASN A 375 -14.88 2.87 11.35
N LYS A 376 -15.14 4.13 10.96
CA LYS A 376 -14.48 4.85 9.85
C LYS A 376 -14.58 4.14 8.49
N GLN A 377 -15.64 3.36 8.27
CA GLN A 377 -15.83 2.60 7.03
C GLN A 377 -16.88 3.20 6.10
N HIS A 378 -17.70 4.13 6.58
CA HIS A 378 -18.79 4.69 5.79
C HIS A 378 -19.03 6.17 6.09
N VAL A 379 -19.51 6.89 5.08
CA VAL A 379 -20.08 8.23 5.21
C VAL A 379 -21.58 8.20 4.93
N GLU A 380 -22.34 9.13 5.49
CA GLU A 380 -23.77 9.28 5.17
C GLU A 380 -24.01 10.32 4.07
N LEU A 381 -23.14 10.33 3.05
CA LEU A 381 -23.27 11.21 1.89
C LEU A 381 -24.24 10.58 0.87
N LYS A 382 -25.46 11.11 0.80
CA LYS A 382 -26.50 10.62 -0.12
C LYS A 382 -27.17 11.80 -0.82
N LYS A 383 -27.70 11.55 -2.02
CA LYS A 383 -28.48 12.53 -2.75
C LYS A 383 -29.74 12.88 -1.95
N PRO A 384 -29.92 14.15 -1.56
CA PRO A 384 -31.13 14.58 -0.89
C PRO A 384 -32.31 14.59 -1.85
N SER A 385 -33.49 14.29 -1.31
CA SER A 385 -34.78 14.48 -1.94
C SER A 385 -35.12 15.96 -2.09
N SER A 386 -36.07 16.28 -2.97
CA SER A 386 -36.49 17.67 -3.20
C SER A 386 -37.04 18.34 -1.94
N SER A 387 -37.69 17.58 -1.05
CA SER A 387 -38.16 18.07 0.26
C SER A 387 -37.01 18.34 1.23
N GLU A 388 -36.02 17.44 1.31
CA GLU A 388 -34.84 17.63 2.17
C GLU A 388 -34.01 18.86 1.74
N ILE A 389 -33.94 19.16 0.45
CA ILE A 389 -33.31 20.38 -0.07
C ILE A 389 -34.09 21.65 0.32
N ALA A 390 -35.43 21.58 0.33
CA ALA A 390 -36.28 22.71 0.70
C ALA A 390 -36.24 23.02 2.22
N GLU A 391 -35.96 22.01 3.04
CA GLU A 391 -35.78 22.12 4.50
C GLU A 391 -34.30 22.31 4.91
N ALA A 392 -33.39 22.38 3.93
CA ALA A 392 -31.93 22.28 4.09
C ALA A 392 -31.26 23.43 4.83
N GLU A 393 -31.98 24.51 5.21
CA GLU A 393 -31.42 25.53 6.09
C GLU A 393 -30.93 24.95 7.43
N SER A 394 -31.38 23.74 7.79
CA SER A 394 -31.04 23.06 9.05
C SER A 394 -30.08 21.86 8.94
N ASN A 395 -29.80 21.30 7.75
CA ASN A 395 -29.02 20.06 7.63
C ASN A 395 -27.80 20.20 6.69
N GLN A 396 -26.62 20.18 7.31
CA GLN A 396 -25.36 20.57 6.68
C GLN A 396 -24.82 19.52 5.70
N THR A 397 -25.18 18.24 5.89
CA THR A 397 -24.71 17.13 5.04
C THR A 397 -25.31 17.22 3.62
N GLU A 398 -26.57 17.60 3.51
CA GLU A 398 -27.30 17.76 2.25
C GLU A 398 -26.82 18.99 1.51
N LEU A 399 -26.55 20.10 2.22
CA LEU A 399 -25.91 21.29 1.65
C LEU A 399 -24.52 20.96 1.10
N LEU A 400 -23.71 20.21 1.85
CA LEU A 400 -22.41 19.72 1.39
C LEU A 400 -22.57 18.89 0.11
N TRP A 401 -23.54 17.96 0.07
CA TRP A 401 -23.80 17.16 -1.12
C TRP A 401 -24.13 18.05 -2.33
N VAL A 402 -25.00 19.04 -2.17
CA VAL A 402 -25.40 19.98 -3.23
C VAL A 402 -24.19 20.77 -3.75
N GLU A 403 -23.33 21.29 -2.87
CA GLU A 403 -22.12 22.02 -3.25
C GLU A 403 -21.13 21.13 -4.01
N LEU A 404 -20.94 19.88 -3.56
CA LEU A 404 -20.09 18.91 -4.25
C LEU A 404 -20.69 18.51 -5.61
N ASN A 405 -22.00 18.36 -5.70
CA ASN A 405 -22.70 17.97 -6.93
C ASN A 405 -22.55 19.00 -8.05
N LYS A 406 -22.49 20.31 -7.71
CA LYS A 406 -22.20 21.40 -8.65
C LYS A 406 -20.82 21.26 -9.33
N ILE A 407 -19.87 20.61 -8.67
CA ILE A 407 -18.51 20.36 -9.18
C ILE A 407 -18.46 18.98 -9.88
N ILE A 408 -18.95 17.94 -9.22
CA ILE A 408 -18.77 16.56 -9.64
C ILE A 408 -19.59 16.21 -10.89
N GLN A 409 -20.86 16.61 -10.97
CA GLN A 409 -21.73 16.23 -12.11
C GLN A 409 -21.25 16.79 -13.46
N PRO A 410 -20.88 18.08 -13.58
CA PRO A 410 -20.36 18.59 -14.84
C PRO A 410 -19.07 17.89 -15.25
N GLY A 411 -18.17 17.60 -14.29
CA GLY A 411 -16.93 16.86 -14.54
C GLY A 411 -17.18 15.44 -15.05
N ILE A 412 -18.07 14.68 -14.40
CA ILE A 412 -18.49 13.34 -14.86
C ILE A 412 -19.07 13.40 -16.27
N THR A 413 -19.96 14.36 -16.52
CA THR A 413 -20.60 14.55 -17.83
C THR A 413 -19.56 14.81 -18.92
N GLU A 414 -18.57 15.65 -18.65
CA GLU A 414 -17.50 15.96 -19.59
C GLU A 414 -16.63 14.74 -19.92
N MET A 415 -16.20 13.97 -18.90
CA MET A 415 -15.41 12.75 -19.10
C MET A 415 -16.18 11.68 -19.87
N VAL A 416 -17.47 11.49 -19.57
CA VAL A 416 -18.34 10.55 -20.30
C VAL A 416 -18.49 10.96 -21.76
N ASN A 417 -18.72 12.24 -22.03
CA ASN A 417 -18.85 12.75 -23.40
C ASN A 417 -17.53 12.61 -24.19
N LEU A 418 -16.39 12.86 -23.53
CA LEU A 418 -15.07 12.66 -24.13
C LEU A 418 -14.83 11.20 -24.53
N ASN A 419 -15.13 10.25 -23.63
CA ASN A 419 -15.00 8.82 -23.94
C ASN A 419 -15.98 8.38 -25.05
N LYS A 420 -17.22 8.87 -25.06
CA LYS A 420 -18.16 8.62 -26.17
C LYS A 420 -17.61 9.13 -27.50
N ALA A 421 -17.01 10.32 -27.52
CA ALA A 421 -16.40 10.89 -28.72
C ALA A 421 -15.20 10.07 -29.21
N ARG A 422 -14.30 9.65 -28.31
CA ARG A 422 -13.16 8.76 -28.61
C ARG A 422 -13.63 7.45 -29.25
N GLN A 423 -14.68 6.83 -28.71
CA GLN A 423 -15.23 5.58 -29.26
C GLN A 423 -15.88 5.76 -30.64
N LYS A 424 -16.60 6.87 -30.87
CA LYS A 424 -17.23 7.17 -32.17
C LYS A 424 -16.20 7.45 -33.25
N GLY A 425 -15.19 8.29 -32.97
CA GLY A 425 -14.12 8.63 -33.92
C GLY A 425 -13.33 7.40 -34.37
N THR A 426 -13.13 6.46 -33.45
CA THR A 426 -12.50 5.16 -33.71
C THR A 426 -13.28 4.31 -34.72
N ARG A 427 -14.61 4.18 -34.53
CA ARG A 427 -15.48 3.42 -35.46
C ARG A 427 -15.45 4.00 -36.87
N LEU A 428 -15.49 5.33 -36.99
CA LEU A 428 -15.44 6.02 -38.28
C LEU A 428 -14.11 5.80 -39.02
N ARG A 429 -12.96 5.89 -38.32
CA ARG A 429 -11.65 5.59 -38.92
C ARG A 429 -11.56 4.15 -39.44
N PHE A 430 -12.11 3.19 -38.68
CA PHE A 430 -12.12 1.79 -39.14
C PHE A 430 -13.08 1.54 -40.31
N GLU A 431 -14.20 2.25 -40.38
CA GLU A 431 -15.10 2.19 -41.54
C GLU A 431 -14.42 2.79 -42.79
N GLU A 432 -13.67 3.87 -42.66
CA GLU A 432 -12.90 4.48 -43.75
C GLU A 432 -11.73 3.58 -44.21
N ASP A 433 -10.95 3.02 -43.27
CA ASP A 433 -9.87 2.07 -43.57
C ASP A 433 -10.42 0.80 -44.24
N SER A 434 -11.61 0.33 -43.84
CA SER A 434 -12.25 -0.83 -44.46
C SER A 434 -12.76 -0.55 -45.88
N LYS A 435 -13.13 0.71 -46.18
CA LYS A 435 -13.53 1.15 -47.53
C LYS A 435 -12.32 1.37 -48.44
N GLN A 436 -11.19 1.83 -47.91
CA GLN A 436 -9.94 1.96 -48.67
C GLN A 436 -9.21 0.61 -48.88
N GLY A 437 -9.34 -0.33 -47.95
CA GLY A 437 -8.80 -1.69 -48.08
C GLY A 437 -9.50 -2.59 -49.12
N SER A 438 -10.62 -2.15 -49.71
CA SER A 438 -11.39 -2.92 -50.70
C SER A 438 -10.84 -2.85 -52.14
N LEU A 439 -9.74 -2.13 -52.40
CA LEU A 439 -9.23 -1.93 -53.76
C LEU A 439 -7.94 -2.67 -54.12
N ASN A 440 -7.35 -3.48 -53.23
CA ASN A 440 -6.19 -4.31 -53.60
C ASN A 440 -6.04 -5.53 -52.68
N GLU A 441 -6.71 -6.64 -52.98
CA GLU A 441 -6.17 -7.97 -52.66
C GLU A 441 -6.61 -9.00 -53.71
N PRO A 442 -5.68 -9.76 -54.33
CA PRO A 442 -6.02 -10.92 -55.13
C PRO A 442 -6.38 -12.10 -54.22
N LYS A 443 -7.50 -12.75 -54.55
CA LYS A 443 -7.95 -14.01 -53.94
C LYS A 443 -6.90 -15.09 -54.13
N THR A 444 -6.42 -15.69 -53.04
CA THR A 444 -5.79 -17.02 -53.12
C THR A 444 -6.25 -17.92 -51.99
N THR A 445 -6.47 -19.16 -52.41
CA THR A 445 -7.22 -20.24 -51.83
C THR A 445 -6.47 -20.92 -50.68
N SER A 446 -7.26 -21.44 -49.74
CA SER A 446 -6.88 -22.43 -48.73
C SER A 446 -6.07 -23.59 -49.31
N ASN A 447 -4.90 -23.87 -48.72
CA ASN A 447 -4.29 -25.19 -48.71
C ASN A 447 -3.51 -25.42 -47.42
N GLU A 448 -3.72 -26.61 -46.87
CA GLU A 448 -3.13 -27.16 -45.66
C GLU A 448 -1.61 -27.31 -45.75
N LEU A 449 -0.89 -26.97 -44.68
CA LEU A 449 0.39 -27.58 -44.36
C LEU A 449 0.47 -27.89 -42.85
N LYS A 450 0.75 -29.17 -42.59
CA LYS A 450 0.94 -29.80 -41.28
C LYS A 450 2.21 -29.30 -40.58
N GLU A 451 2.13 -29.30 -39.25
CA GLU A 451 3.17 -29.37 -38.21
C GLU A 451 4.62 -28.99 -38.57
N LYS A 452 5.12 -27.96 -37.87
CA LYS A 452 6.41 -28.00 -37.15
C LYS A 452 6.32 -27.14 -35.89
N GLN A 453 6.43 -27.78 -34.72
CA GLN A 453 6.80 -27.11 -33.47
C GLN A 453 8.14 -26.42 -33.68
N ILE A 454 8.16 -25.10 -33.49
CA ILE A 454 9.39 -24.32 -33.29
C ILE A 454 9.20 -23.59 -31.96
N ASP A 455 9.93 -24.06 -30.96
CA ASP A 455 10.15 -23.43 -29.68
C ASP A 455 11.17 -22.30 -29.89
N GLU A 456 10.71 -21.06 -30.07
CA GLU A 456 11.59 -19.89 -30.13
C GLU A 456 11.27 -18.93 -28.98
N LYS A 457 12.17 -18.94 -27.99
CA LYS A 457 12.34 -17.87 -27.01
C LYS A 457 12.67 -16.56 -27.74
N PRO A 458 12.16 -15.39 -27.30
CA PRO A 458 12.58 -14.12 -27.86
C PRO A 458 13.97 -13.75 -27.30
N THR A 459 15.03 -14.31 -27.89
CA THR A 459 16.44 -13.92 -27.64
C THR A 459 16.97 -12.90 -28.66
N GLY A 460 16.16 -12.47 -29.63
CA GLY A 460 16.62 -11.71 -30.81
C GLY A 460 16.85 -10.20 -30.68
N LEU A 461 17.08 -9.64 -29.47
CA LEU A 461 17.48 -8.22 -29.33
C LEU A 461 18.82 -8.02 -28.60
N ILE A 462 19.37 -9.08 -28.00
CA ILE A 462 20.65 -9.03 -27.27
C ILE A 462 21.81 -9.46 -28.18
N ASP A 463 21.58 -10.38 -29.11
CA ASP A 463 22.66 -10.91 -29.96
C ASP A 463 23.21 -9.87 -30.97
N ARG A 464 22.38 -8.90 -31.40
CA ARG A 464 22.85 -7.81 -32.29
C ARG A 464 23.70 -6.74 -31.59
N VAL A 465 23.82 -6.80 -30.26
CA VAL A 465 24.69 -5.88 -29.48
C VAL A 465 25.93 -6.61 -28.96
N ILE A 466 25.96 -7.94 -29.01
CA ILE A 466 27.03 -8.76 -28.40
C ILE A 466 28.12 -9.17 -29.41
N ASP A 467 27.84 -9.14 -30.72
CA ASP A 467 28.80 -9.57 -31.74
C ASP A 467 30.01 -8.63 -31.95
N ASP A 468 29.98 -7.41 -31.41
CA ASP A 468 31.02 -6.40 -31.68
C ASP A 468 32.17 -6.32 -30.65
N VAL A 469 32.20 -7.12 -29.56
CA VAL A 469 33.20 -6.85 -28.50
C VAL A 469 34.01 -8.04 -27.94
N ILE A 470 33.54 -9.29 -27.76
CA ILE A 470 34.39 -10.29 -27.03
C ILE A 470 34.17 -11.75 -27.50
N GLY A 471 35.26 -12.41 -27.91
CA GLY A 471 35.31 -13.78 -28.46
C GLY A 471 34.89 -14.91 -27.51
N GLU A 472 34.50 -16.04 -28.10
CA GLU A 472 33.58 -17.04 -27.55
C GLU A 472 34.07 -17.90 -26.36
N ASN A 473 35.37 -17.96 -26.02
CA ASN A 473 35.88 -19.02 -25.15
C ASN A 473 35.83 -18.75 -23.62
N HIS A 474 35.51 -17.53 -23.16
CA HIS A 474 35.53 -17.18 -21.72
C HIS A 474 34.15 -17.11 -21.05
N LYS A 475 33.06 -17.36 -21.79
CA LYS A 475 31.66 -17.12 -21.34
C LYS A 475 31.19 -18.01 -20.19
N ASN A 476 31.60 -19.28 -20.14
CA ASN A 476 30.99 -20.24 -19.20
C ASN A 476 31.75 -20.43 -17.88
N ILE A 477 33.05 -20.14 -17.85
CA ILE A 477 33.91 -20.43 -16.69
C ILE A 477 33.74 -19.37 -15.60
N HIS A 478 33.66 -18.08 -15.96
CA HIS A 478 33.48 -17.00 -14.98
C HIS A 478 32.08 -16.90 -14.40
N ARG A 479 31.04 -17.25 -15.17
CA ARG A 479 29.66 -17.26 -14.68
C ARG A 479 29.46 -18.28 -13.56
N ASN A 480 29.98 -19.50 -13.72
CA ASN A 480 29.80 -20.57 -12.74
C ASN A 480 30.63 -20.37 -11.48
N LYS A 481 31.84 -19.78 -11.58
CA LYS A 481 32.71 -19.48 -10.43
C LYS A 481 32.20 -18.28 -9.61
N LEU A 482 31.59 -17.28 -10.27
CA LEU A 482 30.88 -16.20 -9.56
C LEU A 482 29.64 -16.73 -8.84
N LEU A 483 28.88 -17.62 -9.48
CA LEU A 483 27.68 -18.22 -8.88
C LEU A 483 28.03 -19.14 -7.70
N SER A 484 29.16 -19.85 -7.73
CA SER A 484 29.58 -20.69 -6.61
C SER A 484 30.01 -19.86 -5.39
N ILE A 485 30.79 -18.79 -5.61
CA ILE A 485 31.19 -17.85 -4.55
C ILE A 485 29.96 -17.14 -3.98
N LEU A 486 29.01 -16.74 -4.83
CA LEU A 486 27.76 -16.13 -4.36
C LEU A 486 26.86 -17.14 -3.62
N SER A 487 26.89 -18.43 -3.99
CA SER A 487 26.09 -19.47 -3.34
C SER A 487 26.58 -19.86 -1.94
N GLU A 488 27.88 -19.74 -1.66
CA GLU A 488 28.44 -19.97 -0.33
C GLU A 488 28.08 -18.84 0.67
N TYR A 489 27.70 -17.66 0.17
CA TYR A 489 27.31 -16.51 0.98
C TYR A 489 25.80 -16.22 0.99
N THR A 490 24.98 -17.06 0.34
CA THR A 490 23.52 -16.98 0.38
C THR A 490 22.93 -17.89 1.45
N ASN A 491 22.41 -17.32 2.53
CA ASN A 491 21.23 -17.87 3.18
C ASN A 491 20.06 -16.95 2.86
N ASP A 492 18.99 -17.56 2.34
CA ASP A 492 17.73 -17.02 1.84
C ASP A 492 17.51 -15.50 1.87
N TYR A 493 17.16 -14.98 0.68
CA TYR A 493 16.85 -13.59 0.33
C TYR A 493 18.06 -12.68 0.10
N GLY A 494 18.29 -12.36 -1.17
CA GLY A 494 19.34 -11.46 -1.65
C GLY A 494 19.25 -10.03 -1.10
N LYS A 495 19.82 -9.84 0.10
CA LYS A 495 20.24 -8.55 0.65
C LYS A 495 21.55 -8.75 1.40
N TYR A 496 22.65 -8.26 0.83
CA TYR A 496 23.94 -8.20 1.52
C TYR A 496 23.98 -6.99 2.45
N LEU A 497 24.56 -7.16 3.64
CA LEU A 497 24.87 -6.09 4.58
C LEU A 497 26.33 -6.27 4.99
N GLU A 498 27.22 -5.44 4.46
CA GLU A 498 28.60 -5.38 4.94
C GLU A 498 28.77 -4.07 5.73
N VAL A 499 29.26 -4.21 6.96
CA VAL A 499 29.60 -3.10 7.84
C VAL A 499 31.11 -3.00 7.80
N VAL A 500 31.64 -2.00 7.09
CA VAL A 500 33.07 -1.72 7.09
C VAL A 500 33.31 -0.59 8.09
N GLU A 501 34.08 -0.89 9.12
CA GLU A 501 34.54 0.09 10.09
C GLU A 501 35.79 0.78 9.53
N ASP A 502 35.71 2.09 9.26
CA ASP A 502 36.91 2.85 8.92
C ASP A 502 37.74 3.09 10.19
N ASN A 503 38.88 2.41 10.25
CA ASN A 503 39.81 2.45 11.38
C ASN A 503 40.42 3.83 11.66
N LYS A 504 40.15 4.87 10.85
CA LYS A 504 40.59 6.25 11.12
C LYS A 504 39.50 7.20 11.60
N SER A 505 38.23 6.98 11.26
CA SER A 505 37.13 7.91 11.56
C SER A 505 36.11 7.40 12.58
N LYS A 506 36.11 6.10 12.92
CA LYS A 506 35.10 5.45 13.78
C LYS A 506 33.65 5.67 13.32
N GLU A 507 33.41 5.92 12.03
CA GLU A 507 32.05 6.06 11.49
C GLU A 507 31.58 4.79 10.77
N LEU A 508 30.28 4.48 10.96
CA LEU A 508 29.61 3.30 10.41
C LEU A 508 29.06 3.58 9.00
N LEU A 509 29.64 2.98 7.98
CA LEU A 509 29.11 2.97 6.62
C LEU A 509 28.13 1.80 6.43
N LYS A 510 26.95 2.08 5.86
CA LYS A 510 25.97 1.05 5.45
C LYS A 510 25.78 1.11 3.94
N VAL A 511 26.10 0.02 3.26
CA VAL A 511 25.91 -0.13 1.80
C VAL A 511 24.74 -1.08 1.53
N TYR A 512 23.89 -0.73 0.57
CA TYR A 512 22.73 -1.53 0.18
C TYR A 512 22.89 -2.06 -1.25
N PHE A 513 22.49 -3.31 -1.44
CA PHE A 513 22.49 -3.99 -2.74
C PHE A 513 21.04 -4.32 -3.14
N GLU A 514 20.55 -3.74 -4.24
CA GLU A 514 19.33 -4.19 -4.92
C GLU A 514 19.71 -4.77 -6.28
N THR A 515 19.01 -5.83 -6.68
CA THR A 515 19.45 -6.80 -7.70
C THR A 515 19.64 -6.27 -9.12
N ASP A 516 19.49 -4.97 -9.38
CA ASP A 516 19.84 -4.38 -10.67
C ASP A 516 20.64 -3.05 -10.55
N HIS A 517 20.74 -2.39 -9.39
CA HIS A 517 21.46 -1.12 -9.19
C HIS A 517 22.08 -1.04 -7.78
N PHE A 518 23.28 -0.43 -7.63
CA PHE A 518 23.91 -0.19 -6.34
C PHE A 518 23.58 1.22 -5.83
N VAL A 519 23.22 1.37 -4.55
CA VAL A 519 23.02 2.67 -3.90
C VAL A 519 23.89 2.73 -2.64
N ILE A 520 24.89 3.63 -2.64
CA ILE A 520 25.73 3.89 -1.47
C ILE A 520 25.15 5.11 -0.75
N ARG A 521 24.75 4.94 0.51
CA ARG A 521 24.23 6.03 1.34
C ARG A 521 25.22 6.31 2.47
N ILE A 522 25.97 7.40 2.34
CA ILE A 522 26.92 7.85 3.36
C ILE A 522 26.16 8.77 4.31
N ASN A 523 26.19 8.46 5.61
CA ASN A 523 25.71 9.37 6.62
C ASN A 523 26.94 10.12 7.14
N SER A 524 27.09 11.41 6.84
CA SER A 524 28.10 12.22 7.51
C SER A 524 27.45 13.49 8.02
N SER A 525 27.78 13.82 9.27
CA SER A 525 27.38 15.02 9.97
C SER A 525 28.24 16.25 9.59
N VAL A 526 28.95 16.20 8.45
CA VAL A 526 29.90 17.24 7.99
C VAL A 526 29.49 17.84 6.63
N LEU A 527 28.20 18.17 6.47
CA LEU A 527 27.75 19.08 5.41
C LEU A 527 27.15 20.34 6.03
N THR A 528 28.00 21.12 6.70
CA THR A 528 27.71 22.51 7.03
C THR A 528 28.14 23.39 5.86
N GLU A 529 27.15 24.11 5.32
CA GLU A 529 27.25 25.21 4.34
C GLU A 529 27.71 24.86 2.90
N VAL A 530 26.77 24.31 2.10
CA VAL A 530 26.59 24.75 0.71
C VAL A 530 25.09 24.69 0.38
N GLU A 531 24.50 25.83 0.01
CA GLU A 531 23.14 25.91 -0.51
C GLU A 531 22.97 25.02 -1.76
N SER A 532 21.80 24.37 -1.84
CA SER A 532 21.37 23.36 -2.83
C SER A 532 21.79 21.91 -2.54
N LYS A 533 20.83 21.16 -1.98
CA LYS A 533 20.79 19.70 -1.94
C LYS A 533 20.98 19.12 -3.36
N LYS A 534 22.20 18.72 -3.71
CA LYS A 534 22.46 17.82 -4.84
C LYS A 534 22.93 16.47 -4.30
N MET A 535 22.09 15.45 -4.49
CA MET A 535 22.48 14.05 -4.36
C MET A 535 23.61 13.75 -5.35
N LEU A 536 24.64 13.03 -4.90
CA LEU A 536 25.68 12.50 -5.77
C LEU A 536 25.20 11.13 -6.30
N ASP A 537 24.55 11.12 -7.45
CA ASP A 537 24.15 9.91 -8.18
C ASP A 537 25.34 9.43 -9.03
N ILE A 538 26.04 8.38 -8.62
CA ILE A 538 27.06 7.72 -9.45
C ILE A 538 26.42 6.49 -10.10
N ARG A 539 26.13 6.57 -11.41
CA ARG A 539 25.57 5.46 -12.20
C ARG A 539 26.66 4.76 -12.99
N TYR A 540 26.75 3.45 -12.87
CA TYR A 540 27.60 2.60 -13.72
C TYR A 540 26.71 1.83 -14.71
N THR A 541 26.99 1.97 -16.00
CA THR A 541 26.42 1.13 -17.06
C THR A 541 27.57 0.35 -17.72
N SER A 542 27.31 -0.94 -17.93
CA SER A 542 28.20 -1.96 -18.50
C SER A 542 29.31 -1.44 -19.43
N GLY A 543 30.57 -1.68 -19.04
CA GLY A 543 31.65 -1.94 -20.00
C GLY A 543 32.51 -0.77 -20.48
N VAL A 544 32.58 0.38 -19.79
CA VAL A 544 33.61 1.40 -20.10
C VAL A 544 34.31 1.86 -18.82
N LEU A 545 35.63 1.71 -18.83
CA LEU A 545 36.55 2.17 -17.80
C LEU A 545 36.42 3.69 -17.59
N LEU A 546 36.32 4.09 -16.33
CA LEU A 546 36.07 5.43 -15.82
C LEU A 546 37.27 6.38 -16.03
N LYS A 547 37.64 6.69 -17.28
CA LYS A 547 38.63 7.73 -17.57
C LYS A 547 37.99 9.12 -17.73
N SER A 548 36.74 9.17 -18.19
CA SER A 548 36.02 10.43 -18.46
C SER A 548 35.43 11.11 -17.22
N LEU A 549 35.09 10.37 -16.15
CA LEU A 549 34.51 11.00 -14.94
C LEU A 549 35.55 11.76 -14.11
N CYS A 550 36.81 11.31 -14.10
CA CYS A 550 37.89 12.02 -13.40
C CYS A 550 38.35 13.28 -14.14
N GLU A 551 38.32 13.28 -15.47
CA GLU A 551 38.69 14.46 -16.27
C GLU A 551 37.60 15.52 -16.27
N THR A 552 36.31 15.12 -16.29
CA THR A 552 35.18 16.06 -16.29
C THR A 552 34.97 16.75 -14.93
N TYR A 553 35.32 16.08 -13.82
CA TYR A 553 35.18 16.64 -12.45
C TYR A 553 36.44 17.32 -11.92
N SER A 554 37.52 17.38 -12.71
CA SER A 554 38.72 18.17 -12.35
C SER A 554 38.48 19.69 -12.41
N GLN A 555 37.36 20.15 -12.98
CA GLN A 555 37.05 21.57 -13.18
C GLN A 555 35.90 22.11 -12.32
N GLN A 556 35.29 21.29 -11.46
CA GLN A 556 34.29 21.78 -10.49
C GLN A 556 34.65 21.31 -9.10
N SER A 557 34.52 22.23 -8.14
CA SER A 557 34.92 22.16 -6.74
C SER A 557 34.37 20.94 -5.99
N VAL A 558 35.05 19.81 -6.14
CA VAL A 558 34.91 18.61 -5.29
C VAL A 558 35.92 18.73 -4.14
N PRO A 559 35.51 18.56 -2.87
CA PRO A 559 36.44 18.52 -1.74
C PRO A 559 37.55 17.51 -1.98
N LYS A 560 38.80 17.90 -1.67
CA LYS A 560 40.01 17.11 -1.95
C LYS A 560 39.92 15.71 -1.33
N GLU A 561 39.22 15.59 -0.20
CA GLU A 561 38.97 14.35 0.52
C GLU A 561 38.13 13.36 -0.31
N SER A 562 37.09 13.83 -1.01
CA SER A 562 36.23 12.99 -1.85
C SER A 562 36.96 12.48 -3.11
N TYR A 563 37.86 13.29 -3.68
CA TYR A 563 38.71 12.86 -4.79
C TYR A 563 39.73 11.79 -4.35
N MET A 564 40.34 11.96 -3.16
CA MET A 564 41.25 10.95 -2.61
C MET A 564 40.53 9.64 -2.27
N PHE A 565 39.30 9.69 -1.78
CA PHE A 565 38.47 8.51 -1.49
C PHE A 565 38.15 7.69 -2.76
N ILE A 566 37.69 8.34 -3.82
CA ILE A 566 37.34 7.66 -5.09
C ILE A 566 38.59 7.02 -5.71
N ARG A 567 39.72 7.72 -5.65
CA ARG A 567 41.00 7.18 -6.13
C ARG A 567 41.45 5.97 -5.31
N GLY A 568 41.40 6.05 -3.97
CA GLY A 568 41.79 4.94 -3.10
C GLY A 568 40.92 3.70 -3.26
N PHE A 569 39.60 3.87 -3.41
CA PHE A 569 38.67 2.77 -3.65
C PHE A 569 38.91 2.08 -5.01
N THR A 570 39.22 2.88 -6.03
CA THR A 570 39.56 2.36 -7.37
C THR A 570 40.90 1.62 -7.37
N GLU A 571 41.90 2.12 -6.65
CA GLU A 571 43.19 1.45 -6.47
C GLU A 571 43.05 0.15 -5.66
N MET A 572 42.16 0.10 -4.66
CA MET A 572 41.87 -1.11 -3.88
C MET A 572 41.25 -2.23 -4.72
N ILE A 573 40.23 -1.92 -5.53
CA ILE A 573 39.58 -2.91 -6.42
C ILE A 573 40.56 -3.43 -7.47
N ASN A 574 41.38 -2.54 -8.06
CA ASN A 574 42.38 -2.94 -9.03
C ASN A 574 43.49 -3.81 -8.40
N ASN A 575 43.88 -3.52 -7.15
CA ASN A 575 44.88 -4.33 -6.43
C ASN A 575 44.33 -5.71 -6.05
N GLU A 576 43.08 -5.83 -5.61
CA GLU A 576 42.40 -7.13 -5.35
C GLU A 576 42.30 -7.97 -6.64
N MET A 577 41.96 -7.34 -7.76
CA MET A 577 41.95 -8.00 -9.07
C MET A 577 43.35 -8.44 -9.55
N GLN A 578 44.40 -7.67 -9.26
CA GLN A 578 45.78 -8.08 -9.58
C GLN A 578 46.33 -9.14 -8.62
N LEU A 579 45.95 -9.12 -7.34
CA LEU A 579 46.34 -10.11 -6.33
C LEU A 579 45.72 -11.49 -6.61
N SER A 580 44.48 -11.52 -7.12
CA SER A 580 43.83 -12.75 -7.58
C SER A 580 44.49 -13.34 -8.83
N GLN A 581 44.94 -12.51 -9.77
CA GLN A 581 45.73 -12.95 -10.94
C GLN A 581 47.13 -13.47 -10.55
N LYS A 582 47.77 -12.90 -9.52
CA LYS A 582 49.06 -13.40 -9.01
C LYS A 582 48.96 -14.73 -8.26
N LYS A 583 47.88 -14.97 -7.50
CA LYS A 583 47.67 -16.24 -6.78
C LYS A 583 47.40 -17.44 -7.69
N GLU A 584 46.92 -17.23 -8.92
CA GLU A 584 46.78 -18.29 -9.92
C GLU A 584 48.10 -18.58 -10.69
N GLY A 585 49.14 -17.75 -10.55
CA GLY A 585 50.47 -18.00 -11.13
C GLY A 585 51.46 -18.78 -10.25
N ASP A 586 51.15 -18.96 -8.96
CA ASP A 586 51.95 -19.74 -8.00
C ASP A 586 51.36 -21.15 -7.73
N LEU A 587 50.43 -21.61 -8.58
CA LEU A 587 49.80 -22.93 -8.54
C LEU A 587 49.92 -23.68 -9.89
N ASP A 588 51.06 -23.51 -10.57
CA ASP A 588 51.53 -24.41 -11.64
C ASP A 588 52.59 -25.39 -11.10
#